data_AF-A0A1V5LC44-F1
#
_entry.id   AF-A0A1V5LC44-F1
#
_cell.length_a   1.000
_cell.length_b   1.000
_cell.length_c   1.000
_cell.angle_alpha   90.00
_cell.angle_beta   90.00
_cell.angle_gamma   90.00
#
_symmetry.space_group_name_H-M   'P 1'
#
loop_
_entity.id
_entity.type
_entity.pdbx_description
1 polymer ?
#
loop_
_entity_poly.entity_id
_entity_poly.type
_entity_poly.pdbx_seq_one_letter_code
_entity_poly.pdbx_strand_id
1 'polypeptide(L)'
;MPADIPARRSKTAREIAEQLGVSVRTVVRIAAEPRDQFLGRARARRDQAVALRRTGVTYAVIAEALDTTVGPVGRLLSDARRLGEWDGVIDQRPDPEDSAQKAS
;
A
#
# COMPACT_ATOMS: atom_id res chain seq x y z
N MET A 1 20.56 13.81 13.23
CA MET A 1 19.21 14.43 13.25
C MET A 1 18.73 14.55 11.80
N PRO A 2 17.51 14.13 11.41
CA PRO A 2 17.08 14.18 10.01
C PRO A 2 16.31 15.49 9.76
N ALA A 3 17.03 16.57 9.51
CA ALA A 3 16.45 17.86 9.11
C ALA A 3 17.31 18.63 8.10
N ASP A 4 18.23 17.97 7.37
CA ASP A 4 19.27 18.65 6.58
C ASP A 4 19.24 18.40 5.07
N ILE A 5 18.14 17.86 4.52
CA ILE A 5 17.96 17.85 3.06
C ILE A 5 16.57 18.40 2.71
N PRO A 6 16.39 19.73 2.66
CA PRO A 6 15.25 20.31 1.97
C PRO A 6 15.40 20.01 0.47
N ALA A 7 14.92 18.85 0.04
CA ALA A 7 14.77 18.58 -1.39
C ALA A 7 13.80 19.62 -1.95
N ARG A 8 14.29 20.52 -2.83
CA ARG A 8 13.44 21.47 -3.54
C ARG A 8 12.39 20.65 -4.30
N ARG A 9 11.09 20.93 -4.11
CA ARG A 9 10.06 20.45 -5.04
C ARG A 9 10.53 20.83 -6.44
N SER A 10 10.63 19.84 -7.33
CA SER A 10 11.23 20.04 -8.66
C SER A 10 10.52 21.14 -9.44
N LYS A 11 9.18 21.19 -9.38
CA LYS A 11 8.30 22.32 -9.74
C LYS A 11 6.96 22.20 -9.00
N THR A 12 6.27 23.31 -8.75
CA THR A 12 4.89 23.31 -8.24
C THR A 12 3.89 23.12 -9.39
N ALA A 13 2.67 22.65 -9.07
CA ALA A 13 1.61 22.52 -10.07
C ALA A 13 1.26 23.85 -10.75
N ARG A 14 1.48 24.98 -10.06
CA ARG A 14 1.31 26.33 -10.60
C ARG A 14 2.36 26.66 -11.66
N GLU A 15 3.63 26.38 -11.38
CA GLU A 15 4.73 26.61 -12.32
C GLU A 15 4.59 25.73 -13.57
N ILE A 16 4.14 24.48 -13.39
CA ILE A 16 3.88 23.57 -14.51
C ILE A 16 2.70 24.06 -15.36
N ALA A 17 1.66 24.58 -14.72
CA ALA A 17 0.50 25.17 -15.40
C ALA A 17 0.88 26.40 -16.23
N GLU A 18 1.68 27.31 -15.65
CA GLU A 18 2.20 28.50 -16.34
C GLU A 18 3.12 28.12 -17.51
N GLN A 19 3.98 27.12 -17.35
CA GLN A 19 4.88 26.66 -18.42
C GLN A 19 4.14 26.00 -19.59
N LEU A 20 3.07 25.26 -19.31
CA LEU A 20 2.30 24.50 -20.31
C LEU A 20 1.07 25.25 -20.85
N GLY A 21 0.78 26.45 -20.32
CA GLY A 21 -0.41 27.23 -20.71
C GLY A 21 -1.74 26.55 -20.33
N VAL A 22 -1.75 25.66 -19.34
CA VAL A 22 -2.94 24.92 -18.90
C VAL A 22 -3.35 25.33 -17.48
N SER A 23 -4.55 24.97 -17.05
CA SER A 23 -4.98 25.24 -15.67
C SER A 23 -4.27 24.33 -14.66
N VAL A 24 -4.03 24.83 -13.44
CA VAL A 24 -3.50 24.04 -12.31
C VAL A 24 -4.34 22.78 -12.06
N ARG A 25 -5.67 22.89 -12.21
CA ARG A 25 -6.60 21.76 -12.07
C ARG A 25 -6.34 20.66 -13.11
N THR A 26 -5.89 21.02 -14.31
CA THR A 26 -5.50 20.07 -15.35
C THR A 26 -4.21 19.35 -14.99
N VAL A 27 -3.19 20.10 -14.51
CA VAL A 27 -1.93 19.51 -14.05
C VAL A 27 -2.17 18.51 -12.92
N VAL A 28 -2.96 18.90 -11.91
CA VAL A 28 -3.30 18.01 -10.78
C VAL A 28 -4.06 16.78 -11.26
N ARG A 29 -4.98 16.92 -12.20
CA ARG A 29 -5.74 15.79 -12.77
C ARG A 29 -4.84 14.81 -13.53
N ILE A 30 -3.87 15.31 -14.30
CA ILE A 30 -2.91 14.48 -15.04
C ILE A 30 -1.94 13.78 -14.08
N ALA A 31 -1.48 14.49 -13.04
CA ALA A 31 -0.56 13.95 -12.06
C ALA A 31 -1.22 12.97 -11.07
N ALA A 32 -2.55 13.06 -10.90
CA ALA A 32 -3.29 12.16 -10.03
C ALA A 32 -3.31 10.74 -10.62
N GLU A 33 -3.09 9.75 -9.75
CA GLU A 33 -3.29 8.36 -10.11
C GLU A 33 -4.77 8.11 -10.49
N PRO A 34 -5.04 7.36 -11.58
CA PRO A 34 -6.40 6.97 -11.93
C PRO A 34 -7.10 6.26 -10.76
N ARG A 35 -8.38 6.57 -10.56
CA ARG A 35 -9.14 6.08 -9.40
C ARG A 35 -9.11 4.56 -9.27
N ASP A 36 -9.23 3.83 -10.37
CA ASP A 36 -9.24 2.37 -10.37
C ASP A 36 -7.89 1.79 -9.95
N GLN A 37 -6.78 2.44 -10.34
CA GLN A 37 -5.43 2.03 -9.92
C GLN A 37 -5.24 2.29 -8.43
N PHE A 38 -5.67 3.45 -7.94
CA PHE A 38 -5.64 3.77 -6.51
C PHE A 38 -6.44 2.75 -5.67
N LEU A 39 -7.66 2.42 -6.11
CA LEU A 39 -8.50 1.42 -5.45
C LEU A 39 -7.90 0.01 -5.52
N GLY A 40 -7.30 -0.35 -6.66
CA GLY A 40 -6.59 -1.61 -6.84
C GLY A 40 -5.40 -1.76 -5.89
N ARG A 41 -4.57 -0.72 -5.74
CA ARG A 41 -3.46 -0.72 -4.76
C ARG A 41 -3.96 -0.82 -3.32
N ALA A 42 -5.05 -0.12 -2.99
CA ALA A 42 -5.65 -0.20 -1.66
C ALA A 42 -6.18 -1.60 -1.35
N ARG A 43 -6.85 -2.23 -2.32
CA ARG A 43 -7.32 -3.61 -2.21
C ARG A 43 -6.17 -4.61 -2.08
N ALA A 44 -5.14 -4.49 -2.92
CA ALA A 44 -3.96 -5.35 -2.84
C ALA A 44 -3.28 -5.32 -1.46
N ARG A 45 -3.19 -4.14 -0.84
CA ARG A 45 -2.67 -4.01 0.54
C ARG A 45 -3.55 -4.71 1.57
N ARG A 46 -4.88 -4.60 1.44
CA ARG A 46 -5.81 -5.32 2.34
C ARG A 46 -5.74 -6.82 2.14
N ASP A 47 -5.68 -7.28 0.89
CA ASP A 47 -5.54 -8.69 0.53
C ASP A 47 -4.26 -9.28 1.14
N GLN A 48 -3.13 -8.59 1.04
CA GLN A 48 -1.86 -9.01 1.69
C GLN A 48 -1.97 -9.07 3.22
N ALA A 49 -2.60 -8.06 3.85
CA ALA A 49 -2.80 -8.06 5.30
C ALA A 49 -3.69 -9.22 5.76
N VAL A 50 -4.75 -9.53 5.00
CA VAL A 50 -5.66 -10.65 5.28
C VAL A 50 -4.95 -11.98 5.08
N ALA A 51 -4.18 -12.15 4.00
CA ALA A 51 -3.41 -13.37 3.73
C ALA A 51 -2.45 -13.68 4.88
N LEU A 52 -1.66 -12.68 5.31
CA LEU A 52 -0.76 -12.83 6.45
C LEU A 52 -1.53 -13.09 7.76
N ARG A 53 -2.71 -12.48 7.95
CA ARG A 53 -3.49 -12.74 9.15
C ARG A 53 -4.05 -14.18 9.18
N ARG A 54 -4.38 -14.75 8.03
CA ARG A 54 -4.86 -16.13 7.88
C ARG A 54 -3.76 -17.17 8.17
N THR A 55 -2.51 -16.88 7.83
CA THR A 55 -1.37 -17.75 8.19
C THR A 55 -1.06 -17.76 9.69
N GLY A 56 -1.70 -16.90 10.48
CA GLY A 56 -1.61 -16.88 11.95
C GLY A 56 -0.50 -16.00 12.51
N VAL A 57 0.18 -15.19 11.69
CA VAL A 57 1.23 -14.28 12.18
C VAL A 57 0.67 -13.13 13.03
N THR A 58 1.55 -12.55 13.85
CA THR A 58 1.20 -11.45 14.76
C THR A 58 1.10 -10.12 13.99
N TYR A 59 0.41 -9.14 14.58
CA TYR A 59 0.25 -7.82 13.99
C TYR A 59 1.58 -7.08 13.74
N ALA A 60 2.60 -7.36 14.56
CA ALA A 60 3.93 -6.77 14.39
C ALA A 60 4.61 -7.26 13.11
N VAL A 61 4.56 -8.58 12.87
CA VAL A 61 5.13 -9.19 11.65
C VAL A 61 4.40 -8.70 10.40
N ILE A 62 3.08 -8.53 10.47
CA ILE A 62 2.29 -7.97 9.36
C ILE A 62 2.69 -6.52 9.09
N ALA A 63 2.95 -5.74 10.14
CA ALA A 63 3.37 -4.35 10.01
C ALA A 63 4.74 -4.23 9.33
N GLU A 64 5.70 -5.07 9.72
CA GLU A 64 7.01 -5.16 9.07
C GLU A 64 6.90 -5.58 7.60
N ALA A 65 6.10 -6.60 7.29
CA ALA A 65 5.90 -7.07 5.92
C ALA A 65 5.26 -6.02 4.99
N LEU A 66 4.45 -5.12 5.54
CA LEU A 66 3.77 -4.06 4.80
C LEU A 66 4.49 -2.70 4.88
N ASP A 67 5.67 -2.66 5.49
CA ASP A 67 6.45 -1.44 5.75
C ASP A 67 5.58 -0.35 6.43
N THR A 68 4.85 -0.74 7.47
CA THR A 68 3.91 0.12 8.18
C THR A 68 3.98 -0.10 9.70
N THR A 69 3.10 0.57 10.44
CA THR A 69 2.97 0.39 11.89
C THR A 69 1.78 -0.49 12.26
N VAL A 70 1.75 -0.99 13.48
CA VAL A 70 0.69 -1.91 13.96
C VAL A 70 -0.72 -1.29 13.88
N GLY A 71 -0.86 0.02 14.09
CA GLY A 71 -2.16 0.70 14.04
C GLY A 71 -2.87 0.58 12.68
N PRO A 72 -2.22 0.98 11.57
CA PRO A 72 -2.70 0.78 10.21
C PRO A 72 -3.13 -0.65 9.88
N VAL A 73 -2.41 -1.67 10.38
CA VAL A 73 -2.77 -3.08 10.15
C VAL A 73 -4.17 -3.40 10.68
N GLY A 74 -4.50 -2.93 11.89
CA GLY A 74 -5.85 -3.11 12.45
C GLY A 74 -6.93 -2.46 11.60
N ARG A 75 -6.64 -1.27 11.03
CA ARG A 75 -7.55 -0.57 10.12
C ARG A 75 -7.75 -1.35 8.82
N LEU A 76 -6.67 -1.83 8.20
CA LEU A 76 -6.71 -2.62 6.97
C LEU A 76 -7.57 -3.88 7.13
N LEU A 77 -7.41 -4.60 8.24
CA LEU A 77 -8.21 -5.79 8.54
C LEU A 77 -9.69 -5.45 8.78
N SER A 78 -9.98 -4.36 9.49
CA SER A 78 -11.36 -3.90 9.70
C SER A 78 -12.04 -3.51 8.38
N ASP A 79 -11.33 -2.79 7.52
CA ASP A 79 -11.82 -2.39 6.20
C ASP A 79 -12.06 -3.62 5.30
N ALA A 80 -11.19 -4.62 5.36
CA ALA A 80 -11.37 -5.88 4.63
C ALA A 80 -12.62 -6.65 5.10
N ARG A 81 -12.93 -6.66 6.41
CA ARG A 81 -14.20 -7.23 6.93
C ARG A 81 -15.40 -6.47 6.40
N ARG A 82 -15.34 -5.13 6.48
CA ARG A 82 -16.45 -4.27 6.06
C ARG A 82 -16.79 -4.44 4.57
N LEU A 83 -15.76 -4.67 3.75
CA LEU A 83 -15.90 -4.82 2.30
C LEU A 83 -16.16 -6.28 1.86
N GLY A 84 -16.20 -7.23 2.80
CA GLY A 84 -16.33 -8.66 2.48
C GLY A 84 -15.12 -9.25 1.78
N GLU A 85 -14.00 -8.52 1.75
CA GLU A 85 -12.75 -8.96 1.12
C GLU A 85 -12.02 -10.01 1.98
N TRP A 86 -12.45 -10.21 3.22
CA TRP A 86 -11.86 -11.19 4.11
C TRP A 86 -11.97 -12.62 3.58
N ASP A 87 -13.10 -13.00 2.99
CA ASP A 87 -13.41 -14.37 2.59
C ASP A 87 -12.85 -14.75 1.22
N GLY A 88 -12.60 -13.76 0.37
CA GLY A 88 -12.10 -13.96 -1.00
C GLY A 88 -10.58 -14.17 -1.11
N VAL A 89 -9.81 -14.01 -0.03
CA VAL A 89 -8.36 -14.19 -0.04
C VAL A 89 -8.01 -15.66 0.19
N ILE A 90 -7.62 -16.37 -0.86
CA ILE A 90 -7.24 -17.78 -0.81
C ILE A 90 -6.01 -17.94 0.10
N ASP A 91 -6.07 -18.90 1.02
CA ASP A 91 -5.04 -19.16 2.03
C ASP A 91 -3.75 -19.63 1.34
N GLN A 92 -2.72 -18.77 1.31
CA GLN A 92 -1.36 -19.19 0.99
C GLN A 92 -0.72 -19.70 2.29
N ARG A 93 -1.16 -20.87 2.74
CA ARG A 93 -0.45 -21.57 3.81
C ARG A 93 0.90 -22.01 3.21
N PRO A 94 2.05 -21.51 3.70
CA PRO A 94 3.31 -22.11 3.31
C PRO A 94 3.27 -23.55 3.84
N ASP A 95 3.28 -24.53 2.94
CA ASP A 95 3.44 -25.92 3.35
C ASP A 95 4.75 -26.05 4.13
N PRO A 96 4.77 -26.79 5.25
CA PRO A 96 5.95 -26.91 6.11
C PRO A 96 7.18 -27.50 5.38
N GLU A 97 7.01 -28.05 4.18
CA GLU A 97 8.08 -28.67 3.38
C GLU A 97 8.92 -27.65 2.58
N ASP A 98 8.37 -26.48 2.21
CA ASP A 98 9.09 -25.50 1.35
C ASP A 98 10.21 -24.76 2.10
N SER A 99 10.12 -24.71 3.43
CA SER A 99 11.19 -24.17 4.30
C SER A 99 12.45 -25.04 4.35
N ALA A 100 12.38 -26.32 3.94
CA ALA A 100 13.53 -27.22 3.93
C ALA A 100 14.35 -27.15 2.63
N GLN A 101 13.75 -26.74 1.50
CA GLN A 101 14.41 -26.79 0.19
C GLN A 101 15.32 -25.59 -0.12
N LYS A 102 15.29 -24.51 0.67
CA LYS A 102 16.14 -23.31 0.46
C LYS A 102 17.45 -23.31 1.26
N ALA A 103 17.74 -24.38 2.01
CA ALA A 103 18.94 -24.51 2.83
C ALA A 103 19.85 -25.67 2.39
N SER A 104 19.69 -26.20 1.18
CA SER A 104 20.55 -27.28 0.62
C SER A 104 21.12 -26.88 -0.73
#